data_AF-A0A286DZE4-F1
#
_entry.id   AF-A0A286DZE4-F1
#
_cell.length_a   1.000
_cell.length_b   1.000
_cell.length_c   1.000
_cell.angle_alpha   90.00
_cell.angle_beta   90.00
_cell.angle_gamma   90.00
#
_symmetry.space_group_name_H-M   'P 1'
#
loop_
_entity.id
_entity.type
_entity.pdbx_description
1 polymer ?
#
loop_
_entity_poly.entity_id
_entity_poly.type
_entity_poly.pdbx_seq_one_letter_code
_entity_poly.pdbx_strand_id
1 'polypeptide(L)'
;MRTTDPIDFLNRHRDTIFKVLGLLAVLLVLFLIIRAVAMRLGGWGAAWARVKRECAVTAHAFAAPVKAWLRHRRSLRVLVHGLRAPETWRDAELALAAARHATRDSRSRPYAVLVTDRTVTVLLTGLGEEPPEDGPWWVAEGDTPDHWSAERAELPPVVPVPDLAPPVLVAVGAAEGGCCLLDLGSGPPVVCVEGESRAAVALHQALAAQVEVRLPQGMVVIAEGVHRGYEGMPTRAAHRAADRLKPRAGIAPVLIAAELPDPLPPELTAPPSDFPELRLLLLGEGRAYLRIVLTDRTGQVRVVGTPLLAEGNALSRAIAKVLTDIPPVLPREPAGETDSTARTFAELDEEAVDEEGDTLPSTPTAPGLTAPPVAETEEEDEAEAAPVPAPEAPDTPLPSARPVRS
;
A
#
# COMPACT_ATOMS: atom_id res chain seq x y z
N MET A 1 69.50 23.63 -30.15
CA MET A 1 68.69 24.29 -29.10
C MET A 1 68.23 25.63 -29.65
N ARG A 2 66.93 25.80 -29.96
CA ARG A 2 66.40 27.10 -30.41
C ARG A 2 66.17 27.96 -29.17
N THR A 3 66.97 29.01 -29.01
CA THR A 3 66.74 30.11 -28.06
C THR A 3 65.55 30.91 -28.58
N THR A 4 64.37 30.65 -28.04
CA THR A 4 63.20 31.49 -28.27
C THR A 4 63.48 32.85 -27.65
N ASP A 5 63.48 33.90 -28.47
CA ASP A 5 63.70 35.26 -28.01
C ASP A 5 62.54 35.65 -27.06
N PRO A 6 62.83 35.97 -25.77
CA PRO A 6 61.79 36.22 -24.76
C PRO A 6 60.88 37.40 -25.13
N ILE A 7 61.37 38.34 -25.93
CA ILE A 7 60.61 39.52 -26.36
C ILE A 7 59.56 39.15 -27.42
N ASP A 8 59.89 38.25 -28.34
CA ASP A 8 58.94 37.75 -29.35
C ASP A 8 57.86 36.87 -28.74
N PHE A 9 58.19 36.12 -27.69
CA PHE A 9 57.20 35.35 -26.93
C PHE A 9 56.18 36.26 -26.24
N LEU A 10 56.66 37.33 -25.58
CA LEU A 10 55.83 38.34 -24.91
C LEU A 10 54.92 39.08 -25.90
N ASN A 11 55.43 39.49 -27.06
CA ASN A 11 54.64 40.15 -28.09
C ASN A 11 53.57 39.23 -28.70
N ARG A 12 53.89 37.95 -28.91
CA ARG A 12 52.96 36.96 -29.44
C ARG A 12 51.84 36.57 -28.46
N HIS A 13 52.11 36.64 -27.15
CA HIS A 13 51.14 36.29 -26.10
C HIS A 13 50.55 37.50 -25.37
N ARG A 14 50.82 38.72 -25.83
CA ARG A 14 50.44 39.97 -25.17
C ARG A 14 48.93 40.07 -24.89
N ASP A 15 48.09 39.68 -25.86
CA ASP A 15 46.64 39.69 -25.69
C ASP A 15 46.17 38.64 -24.67
N THR A 16 46.80 37.47 -24.64
CA THR A 16 46.53 36.43 -23.63
C THR A 16 46.95 36.90 -22.24
N ILE A 17 48.13 37.53 -22.13
CA ILE A 17 48.65 38.08 -20.88
C ILE A 17 47.70 39.17 -20.36
N PHE A 18 47.25 40.12 -21.20
CA PHE A 18 46.30 41.15 -20.78
C PHE A 18 44.94 40.59 -20.39
N LYS A 19 44.42 39.56 -21.07
CA LYS A 19 43.18 38.88 -20.68
C LYS A 19 43.32 38.17 -19.33
N VAL A 20 44.42 37.48 -19.11
CA VAL A 20 44.71 36.80 -17.84
C VAL A 20 44.91 37.82 -16.71
N LEU A 21 45.63 38.92 -16.97
CA LEU A 21 45.84 39.99 -16.00
C LEU A 21 44.53 40.71 -15.67
N GLY A 22 43.69 40.98 -16.67
CA GLY A 22 42.37 41.56 -16.50
C GLY A 22 41.44 40.65 -15.70
N LEU A 23 41.43 39.34 -15.99
CA LEU A 23 40.70 38.35 -15.21
C LEU A 23 41.18 38.29 -13.76
N LEU A 24 42.51 38.30 -13.54
CA LEU A 24 43.11 38.36 -12.21
C LEU A 24 42.73 39.63 -11.45
N ALA A 25 42.71 40.78 -12.12
CA ALA A 25 42.30 42.05 -11.52
C ALA A 25 40.82 42.02 -11.11
N VAL A 26 39.94 41.50 -11.98
CA VAL A 26 38.52 41.32 -11.66
C VAL A 26 38.33 40.35 -10.48
N LEU A 27 39.03 39.21 -10.47
CA LEU A 27 38.99 38.25 -9.37
C LEU A 27 39.49 38.86 -8.06
N LEU A 28 40.53 39.69 -8.11
CA LEU A 28 41.06 40.40 -6.94
C LEU A 28 40.04 41.41 -6.39
N VAL A 29 39.42 42.21 -7.26
CA VAL A 29 38.35 43.14 -6.86
C VAL A 29 37.18 42.37 -6.22
N LEU A 30 36.74 41.28 -6.84
CA LEU A 30 35.69 40.43 -6.30
C LEU A 30 36.07 39.87 -4.92
N PHE A 31 37.29 39.38 -4.77
CA PHE A 31 37.82 38.89 -3.49
C PHE A 31 37.83 39.98 -2.42
N LEU A 32 38.24 41.20 -2.76
CA LEU A 32 38.25 42.33 -1.82
C LEU A 32 36.85 42.74 -1.40
N ILE A 33 35.88 42.72 -2.31
CA ILE A 33 34.46 42.96 -1.99
C ILE A 33 33.94 41.88 -1.04
N ILE A 34 34.16 40.59 -1.36
CA ILE A 34 33.76 39.47 -0.50
C ILE A 34 34.41 39.60 0.88
N ARG A 35 35.71 39.93 0.94
CA ARG A 35 36.45 40.15 2.18
C ARG A 35 35.87 41.32 2.97
N ALA A 36 35.59 42.46 2.34
CA ALA A 36 35.04 43.64 3.02
C ALA A 36 33.66 43.34 3.63
N VAL A 37 32.81 42.61 2.91
CA VAL A 37 31.51 42.14 3.41
C VAL A 37 31.69 41.15 4.56
N ALA A 38 32.59 40.16 4.42
CA ALA A 38 32.87 39.19 5.47
C ALA A 38 33.41 39.85 6.75
N MET A 39 34.29 40.85 6.62
CA MET A 39 34.82 41.61 7.76
C MET A 39 33.75 42.50 8.41
N ARG A 40 32.84 43.09 7.64
CA ARG A 40 31.69 43.85 8.18
C ARG A 40 30.70 42.98 8.97
N LEU A 41 30.61 41.69 8.65
CA LEU A 41 29.73 40.73 9.29
C LEU A 41 30.36 40.04 10.52
N GLY A 42 31.52 40.51 11.01
CA GLY A 42 32.20 39.95 12.18
C GLY A 42 33.22 38.86 11.86
N GLY A 43 33.66 38.76 10.60
CA GLY A 43 34.70 37.85 10.13
C GLY A 43 34.18 36.70 9.25
N TRP A 44 35.10 36.01 8.58
CA TRP A 44 34.80 34.90 7.67
C TRP A 44 33.97 33.79 8.33
N GLY A 45 34.22 33.50 9.61
CA GLY A 45 33.45 32.51 10.36
C GLY A 45 31.97 32.88 10.54
N ALA A 46 31.67 34.15 10.84
CA ALA A 46 30.31 34.63 11.03
C ALA A 46 29.53 34.72 9.70
N ALA A 47 30.18 35.21 8.64
CA ALA A 47 29.60 35.22 7.30
C ALA A 47 29.29 33.80 6.81
N TRP A 48 30.22 32.85 7.00
CA TRP A 48 30.00 31.45 6.63
C TRP A 48 28.93 30.77 7.48
N ALA A 49 28.88 31.05 8.78
CA ALA A 49 27.80 30.56 9.65
C ALA A 49 26.43 31.07 9.20
N ARG A 50 26.34 32.32 8.73
CA ARG A 50 25.09 32.89 8.22
C ARG A 50 24.68 32.29 6.88
N VAL A 51 25.59 32.16 5.93
CA VAL A 51 25.34 31.47 4.65
C VAL A 51 24.92 30.03 4.89
N LYS A 52 25.58 29.30 5.81
CA LYS A 52 25.17 27.95 6.20
C LYS A 52 23.75 27.90 6.77
N ARG A 53 23.36 28.87 7.60
CA ARG A 53 22.00 28.95 8.15
C ARG A 53 20.96 29.23 7.06
N GLU A 54 21.21 30.19 6.18
CA GLU A 54 20.30 30.54 5.08
C GLU A 54 20.21 29.41 4.03
N CYS A 55 21.34 28.77 3.70
CA CYS A 55 21.37 27.56 2.87
C CYS A 55 20.66 26.39 3.56
N ALA A 56 20.76 26.22 4.88
CA ALA A 56 20.06 25.13 5.58
C ALA A 56 18.54 25.31 5.55
N VAL A 57 18.04 26.53 5.73
CA VAL A 57 16.60 26.84 5.63
C VAL A 57 16.10 26.61 4.21
N THR A 58 16.86 27.07 3.22
CA THR A 58 16.53 26.90 1.80
C THR A 58 16.61 25.43 1.37
N ALA A 59 17.66 24.73 1.79
CA ALA A 59 17.83 23.30 1.54
C ALA A 59 16.72 22.49 2.19
N HIS A 60 16.24 22.86 3.38
CA HIS A 60 15.10 22.19 4.00
C HIS A 60 13.82 22.34 3.17
N ALA A 61 13.57 23.53 2.61
CA ALA A 61 12.43 23.78 1.74
C ALA A 61 12.50 23.00 0.41
N PHE A 62 13.69 22.86 -0.19
CA PHE A 62 13.88 22.10 -1.43
C PHE A 62 14.06 20.59 -1.22
N ALA A 63 14.53 20.16 -0.03
CA ALA A 63 14.72 18.75 0.27
C ALA A 63 13.40 18.04 0.60
N ALA A 64 12.39 18.75 1.12
CA ALA A 64 11.10 18.14 1.47
C ALA A 64 10.41 17.47 0.26
N PRO A 65 10.28 18.11 -0.92
CA PRO A 65 9.74 17.45 -2.12
C PRO A 65 10.57 16.23 -2.56
N VAL A 66 11.91 16.35 -2.55
CA VAL A 66 12.80 15.25 -2.96
C VAL A 66 12.68 14.06 -2.00
N LYS A 67 12.66 14.31 -0.69
CA LYS A 67 12.45 13.26 0.32
C LYS A 67 11.09 12.58 0.17
N ALA A 68 10.03 13.35 -0.07
CA ALA A 68 8.69 12.80 -0.31
C ALA A 68 8.65 11.92 -1.57
N TRP A 69 9.30 12.35 -2.65
CA TRP A 69 9.41 11.57 -3.88
C TRP A 69 10.24 10.29 -3.69
N LEU A 70 11.39 10.37 -3.01
CA LEU A 70 12.21 9.19 -2.71
C LEU A 70 11.46 8.19 -1.84
N ARG A 71 10.74 8.67 -0.83
CA ARG A 71 9.87 7.86 0.03
C ARG A 71 8.78 7.16 -0.79
N HIS A 72 8.06 7.91 -1.64
CA HIS A 72 7.07 7.34 -2.56
C HIS A 72 7.67 6.25 -3.46
N ARG A 73 8.86 6.47 -4.06
CA ARG A 73 9.51 5.46 -4.90
C ARG A 73 9.95 4.23 -4.12
N ARG A 74 10.44 4.41 -2.88
CA ARG A 74 10.80 3.29 -2.00
C ARG A 74 9.56 2.46 -1.68
N SER A 75 8.48 3.10 -1.24
CA SER A 75 7.23 2.43 -0.87
C SER A 75 6.59 1.75 -2.08
N LEU A 76 6.62 2.39 -3.26
CA LEU A 76 6.18 1.75 -4.51
C LEU A 76 6.98 0.50 -4.85
N ARG A 77 8.31 0.52 -4.67
CA ARG A 77 9.15 -0.65 -4.95
C ARG A 77 8.85 -1.79 -3.99
N VAL A 78 8.77 -1.49 -2.69
CA VAL A 78 8.43 -2.47 -1.64
C VAL A 78 7.08 -3.11 -1.94
N LEU A 79 6.05 -2.30 -2.20
CA LEU A 79 4.71 -2.80 -2.49
C LEU A 79 4.65 -3.62 -3.78
N VAL A 80 5.26 -3.15 -4.88
CA VAL A 80 5.24 -3.92 -6.13
C VAL A 80 5.99 -5.23 -5.99
N HIS A 81 7.12 -5.25 -5.28
CA HIS A 81 7.89 -6.48 -5.08
C HIS A 81 7.15 -7.46 -4.17
N GLY A 82 6.72 -7.01 -2.99
CA GLY A 82 6.06 -7.86 -2.00
C GLY A 82 4.68 -8.34 -2.47
N LEU A 83 3.83 -7.45 -2.98
CA LEU A 83 2.47 -7.83 -3.38
C LEU A 83 2.41 -8.72 -4.63
N ARG A 84 3.46 -8.71 -5.46
CA ARG A 84 3.60 -9.63 -6.59
C ARG A 84 4.04 -11.04 -6.14
N ALA A 85 4.71 -11.17 -5.00
CA ALA A 85 5.21 -12.45 -4.52
C ALA A 85 4.07 -13.24 -3.83
N PRO A 86 3.66 -14.42 -4.35
CA PRO A 86 2.61 -15.22 -3.72
C PRO A 86 2.95 -15.65 -2.29
N GLU A 87 4.25 -15.82 -2.01
CA GLU A 87 4.81 -16.16 -0.70
C GLU A 87 4.47 -15.09 0.35
N THR A 88 4.50 -13.80 0.00
CA THR A 88 4.16 -12.70 0.92
C THR A 88 2.73 -12.83 1.43
N TRP A 89 1.80 -13.21 0.56
CA TRP A 89 0.39 -13.42 0.92
C TRP A 89 0.21 -14.68 1.76
N ARG A 90 0.82 -15.79 1.32
CA ARG A 90 0.75 -17.08 2.02
C ARG A 90 1.32 -16.98 3.44
N ASP A 91 2.49 -16.39 3.60
CA ASP A 91 3.16 -16.25 4.89
C ASP A 91 2.36 -15.36 5.84
N ALA A 92 1.74 -14.30 5.31
CA ALA A 92 0.85 -13.45 6.11
C ALA A 92 -0.41 -14.19 6.57
N GLU A 93 -1.02 -14.98 5.69
CA GLU A 93 -2.21 -15.79 6.03
C GLU A 93 -1.89 -16.85 7.07
N LEU A 94 -0.75 -17.55 6.90
CA LEU A 94 -0.26 -18.53 7.87
C LEU A 94 0.04 -17.88 9.22
N ALA A 95 0.79 -16.78 9.23
CA ALA A 95 1.12 -16.08 10.46
C ALA A 95 -0.13 -15.59 11.19
N LEU A 96 -1.08 -14.97 10.47
CA LEU A 96 -2.31 -14.49 11.10
C LEU A 96 -3.18 -15.64 11.61
N ALA A 97 -3.29 -16.74 10.86
CA ALA A 97 -4.05 -17.91 11.29
C ALA A 97 -3.42 -18.59 12.51
N ALA A 98 -2.09 -18.70 12.56
CA ALA A 98 -1.36 -19.22 13.71
C ALA A 98 -1.52 -18.32 14.94
N ALA A 99 -1.41 -17.00 14.79
CA ALA A 99 -1.63 -16.05 15.87
C ALA A 99 -3.07 -16.09 16.40
N ARG A 100 -4.07 -16.26 15.52
CA ARG A 100 -5.48 -16.42 15.93
C ARG A 100 -5.71 -17.72 16.70
N HIS A 101 -5.01 -18.78 16.34
CA HIS A 101 -5.05 -20.03 17.09
C HIS A 101 -4.46 -19.85 18.49
N ALA A 102 -3.27 -19.24 18.59
CA ALA A 102 -2.60 -18.97 19.86
C ALA A 102 -3.41 -18.03 20.78
N THR A 103 -4.19 -17.11 20.20
CA THR A 103 -5.02 -16.13 20.94
C THR A 103 -6.48 -16.53 21.09
N ARG A 104 -6.86 -17.78 20.80
CA ARG A 104 -8.26 -18.24 20.81
C ARG A 104 -8.95 -17.94 22.15
N ASP A 105 -8.28 -18.25 23.25
CA ASP A 105 -8.79 -18.10 24.61
C ASP A 105 -8.47 -16.73 25.24
N SER A 106 -7.74 -15.89 24.52
CA SER A 106 -7.42 -14.52 24.95
C SER A 106 -8.48 -13.52 24.46
N ARG A 107 -8.49 -12.34 25.10
CA ARG A 107 -9.24 -11.16 24.63
C ARG A 107 -8.53 -10.44 23.50
N SER A 108 -7.27 -10.78 23.23
CA SER A 108 -6.50 -10.20 22.13
C SER A 108 -6.91 -10.81 20.79
N ARG A 109 -6.95 -9.96 19.76
CA ARG A 109 -7.40 -10.34 18.42
C ARG A 109 -6.39 -9.85 17.38
N PRO A 110 -5.74 -10.76 16.63
CA PRO A 110 -4.92 -10.39 15.49
C PRO A 110 -5.76 -9.70 14.42
N TYR A 111 -5.28 -8.56 13.90
CA TYR A 111 -6.04 -7.74 12.95
C TYR A 111 -5.26 -7.30 11.70
N ALA A 112 -3.93 -7.35 11.75
CA ALA A 112 -3.09 -6.95 10.62
C ALA A 112 -1.74 -7.69 10.68
N VAL A 113 -1.01 -7.63 9.57
CA VAL A 113 0.30 -8.26 9.42
C VAL A 113 1.23 -7.32 8.66
N LEU A 114 2.45 -7.18 9.14
CA LEU A 114 3.56 -6.57 8.42
C LEU A 114 4.48 -7.67 7.89
N VAL A 115 4.71 -7.70 6.58
CA VAL A 115 5.59 -8.69 5.94
C VAL A 115 6.80 -8.00 5.36
N THR A 116 7.98 -8.38 5.82
CA THR A 116 9.26 -7.96 5.24
C THR A 116 9.89 -9.10 4.44
N ASP A 117 11.11 -8.89 3.93
CA ASP A 117 11.84 -9.96 3.23
C ASP A 117 12.19 -11.13 4.15
N ARG A 118 12.28 -10.91 5.48
CA ARG A 118 12.79 -11.92 6.44
C ARG A 118 11.80 -12.28 7.53
N THR A 119 10.95 -11.34 7.93
CA THR A 119 10.07 -11.48 9.08
C THR A 119 8.61 -11.25 8.71
N VAL A 120 7.74 -11.84 9.52
CA VAL A 120 6.31 -11.51 9.55
C VAL A 120 5.97 -11.06 10.96
N THR A 121 5.37 -9.88 11.07
CA THR A 121 4.94 -9.32 12.36
C THR A 121 3.42 -9.20 12.36
N VAL A 122 2.77 -9.96 13.22
CA VAL A 122 1.33 -9.92 13.43
C VAL A 122 1.00 -8.85 14.46
N LEU A 123 0.01 -8.00 14.14
CA LEU A 123 -0.47 -6.95 15.02
C LEU A 123 -1.76 -7.40 15.71
N LEU A 124 -1.77 -7.28 17.03
CA LEU A 124 -2.90 -7.66 17.88
C LEU A 124 -3.60 -6.40 18.42
N THR A 125 -4.92 -6.48 18.59
CA THR A 125 -5.68 -5.51 19.38
C THR A 125 -6.11 -6.18 20.68
N GLY A 126 -6.11 -5.46 21.80
CA GLY A 126 -6.52 -6.01 23.09
C GLY A 126 -5.55 -5.65 24.21
N LEU A 127 -5.63 -6.40 25.31
CA LEU A 127 -4.68 -6.27 26.41
C LEU A 127 -3.37 -6.92 25.98
N GLY A 128 -2.24 -6.23 26.14
CA GLY A 128 -0.91 -6.63 25.65
C GLY A 128 -0.54 -8.06 26.02
N GLU A 129 -0.91 -8.98 25.14
CA GLU A 129 -0.72 -10.42 25.28
C GLU A 129 0.73 -10.73 24.96
N GLU A 130 1.41 -11.44 25.85
CA GLU A 130 2.76 -11.91 25.57
C GLU A 130 2.69 -13.08 24.57
N PRO A 131 3.66 -13.18 23.64
CA PRO A 131 3.73 -14.33 22.76
C PRO A 131 3.79 -15.65 23.55
N PRO A 132 3.22 -16.74 23.02
CA PRO A 132 3.32 -18.04 23.67
C PRO A 132 4.79 -18.48 23.75
N GLU A 133 5.18 -19.12 24.86
CA GLU A 133 6.53 -19.65 25.04
C GLU A 133 6.87 -20.73 23.99
N ASP A 134 5.86 -21.54 23.64
CA ASP A 134 5.94 -22.59 22.63
C ASP A 134 5.54 -22.03 21.26
N GLY A 135 6.47 -21.40 20.55
CA GLY A 135 6.25 -20.94 19.18
C GLY A 135 7.40 -20.09 18.64
N PRO A 136 7.39 -19.78 17.32
CA PRO A 136 8.43 -18.96 16.70
C PRO A 136 8.22 -17.45 16.97
N TRP A 137 7.47 -17.10 18.00
CA TRP A 137 6.99 -15.75 18.22
C TRP A 137 7.88 -15.00 19.19
N TRP A 138 8.28 -13.79 18.83
CA TRP A 138 8.97 -12.87 19.72
C TRP A 138 8.47 -11.43 19.53
N VAL A 139 8.72 -10.57 20.51
CA VAL A 139 8.51 -9.11 20.37
C VAL A 139 9.87 -8.49 20.06
N ALA A 140 9.96 -7.70 18.98
CA ALA A 140 11.23 -7.08 18.60
C ALA A 140 11.64 -5.98 19.58
N GLU A 141 12.94 -5.67 19.65
CA GLU A 141 13.44 -4.60 20.51
C GLU A 141 12.85 -3.25 20.08
N GLY A 142 12.12 -2.60 21.00
CA GLY A 142 11.47 -1.31 20.75
C GLY A 142 9.99 -1.41 20.36
N ASP A 143 9.50 -2.62 20.09
CA ASP A 143 8.09 -2.87 19.80
C ASP A 143 7.26 -3.05 21.07
N THR A 144 5.94 -2.94 20.92
CA THR A 144 4.97 -3.19 21.99
C THR A 144 4.57 -4.67 22.03
N PRO A 145 4.10 -5.19 23.19
CA PRO A 145 3.75 -6.62 23.33
C PRO A 145 2.71 -7.14 22.34
N ASP A 146 1.95 -6.26 21.69
CA ASP A 146 0.96 -6.56 20.66
C ASP A 146 1.56 -6.73 19.24
N HIS A 147 2.88 -6.73 19.10
CA HIS A 147 3.62 -6.99 17.85
C HIS A 147 4.36 -8.32 17.95
N TRP A 148 3.74 -9.38 17.43
CA TRP A 148 4.31 -10.72 17.46
C TRP A 148 5.03 -11.00 16.15
N SER A 149 6.35 -11.05 16.20
CA SER A 149 7.22 -11.30 15.07
C SER A 149 7.64 -12.77 14.99
N ALA A 150 7.77 -13.28 13.78
CA ALA A 150 8.32 -14.60 13.47
C ALA A 150 9.22 -14.53 12.23
N GLU A 151 10.17 -15.46 12.09
CA GLU A 151 10.95 -15.59 10.87
C GLU A 151 10.07 -16.25 9.82
N ARG A 152 10.11 -15.76 8.58
CA ARG A 152 9.30 -16.32 7.48
C ARG A 152 9.56 -17.82 7.29
N ALA A 153 10.81 -18.25 7.46
CA ALA A 153 11.21 -19.64 7.32
C ALA A 153 10.76 -20.54 8.48
N GLU A 154 10.38 -19.96 9.61
CA GLU A 154 10.01 -20.68 10.84
C GLU A 154 8.50 -20.67 11.09
N LEU A 155 7.71 -20.12 10.16
CA LEU A 155 6.26 -20.08 10.29
C LEU A 155 5.69 -21.51 10.38
N PRO A 156 4.83 -21.78 11.37
CA PRO A 156 4.28 -23.10 11.57
C PRO A 156 3.31 -23.42 10.42
N PRO A 157 3.25 -24.68 9.95
CA PRO A 157 2.20 -25.10 9.04
C PRO A 157 0.85 -25.00 9.77
N VAL A 158 -0.06 -24.16 9.28
CA VAL A 158 -1.37 -23.99 9.92
C VAL A 158 -2.36 -24.98 9.33
N VAL A 159 -2.87 -25.87 10.20
CA VAL A 159 -4.04 -26.69 9.90
C VAL A 159 -5.29 -25.80 10.03
N PRO A 160 -6.19 -25.77 9.03
CA PRO A 160 -7.43 -25.00 9.12
C PRO A 160 -8.23 -25.37 10.39
N VAL A 161 -8.48 -24.39 11.25
CA VAL A 161 -9.27 -24.59 12.47
C VAL A 161 -10.77 -24.51 12.12
N PRO A 162 -11.60 -25.50 12.51
CA PRO A 162 -12.98 -25.57 12.06
C PRO A 162 -13.86 -24.36 12.35
N ASP A 163 -13.52 -23.61 13.39
CA ASP A 163 -14.28 -22.47 13.92
C ASP A 163 -13.55 -21.14 13.78
N LEU A 164 -12.59 -21.00 12.85
CA LEU A 164 -11.96 -19.71 12.56
C LEU A 164 -12.16 -19.37 11.10
N ALA A 165 -12.70 -18.17 10.84
CA ALA A 165 -12.84 -17.66 9.48
C ALA A 165 -11.45 -17.50 8.88
N PRO A 166 -11.21 -17.88 7.61
CA PRO A 166 -9.93 -17.63 6.97
C PRO A 166 -9.61 -16.12 6.94
N PRO A 167 -8.33 -15.73 7.07
CA PRO A 167 -7.89 -14.35 6.85
C PRO A 167 -8.33 -13.83 5.48
N VAL A 168 -8.83 -12.59 5.43
CA VAL A 168 -9.10 -11.89 4.16
C VAL A 168 -8.21 -10.66 4.12
N LEU A 169 -6.97 -10.87 3.70
CA LEU A 169 -5.94 -9.83 3.76
C LEU A 169 -6.04 -8.87 2.56
N VAL A 170 -5.91 -7.58 2.84
CA VAL A 170 -5.74 -6.52 1.84
C VAL A 170 -4.57 -5.62 2.23
N ALA A 171 -3.75 -5.23 1.27
CA ALA A 171 -2.68 -4.29 1.50
C ALA A 171 -3.22 -2.87 1.74
N VAL A 172 -2.74 -2.22 2.80
CA VAL A 172 -3.11 -0.84 3.16
C VAL A 172 -1.96 0.15 2.96
N GLY A 173 -0.73 -0.33 2.78
CA GLY A 173 0.44 0.51 2.50
C GLY A 173 1.75 -0.19 2.85
N ALA A 174 2.84 0.57 2.79
CA ALA A 174 4.17 0.10 3.22
C ALA A 174 4.46 0.61 4.63
N ALA A 175 5.06 -0.23 5.47
CA ALA A 175 5.59 0.17 6.78
C ALA A 175 6.92 -0.56 7.00
N GLU A 176 7.89 0.10 7.63
CA GLU A 176 9.17 -0.52 8.04
C GLU A 176 9.93 -1.28 6.93
N GLY A 177 9.73 -0.89 5.67
CA GLY A 177 10.34 -1.56 4.51
C GLY A 177 9.62 -2.84 4.05
N GLY A 178 8.48 -3.18 4.64
CA GLY A 178 7.61 -4.29 4.25
C GLY A 178 6.22 -3.86 3.76
N CYS A 179 5.41 -4.85 3.40
CA CYS A 179 4.00 -4.68 3.05
C CYS A 179 3.14 -4.80 4.32
N CYS A 180 2.28 -3.81 4.56
CA CYS A 180 1.29 -3.87 5.62
C CYS A 180 -0.05 -4.36 5.05
N LEU A 181 -0.53 -5.47 5.59
CA LEU A 181 -1.76 -6.15 5.20
C LEU A 181 -2.77 -6.07 6.36
N LEU A 182 -3.96 -5.54 6.10
CA LEU A 182 -5.08 -5.51 7.02
C LEU A 182 -5.98 -6.70 6.75
N ASP A 183 -6.44 -7.35 7.82
CA ASP A 183 -7.39 -8.45 7.72
C ASP A 183 -8.83 -7.95 7.78
N LEU A 184 -9.53 -8.02 6.65
CA LEU A 184 -10.95 -7.71 6.54
C LEU A 184 -11.83 -8.86 7.05
N GLY A 185 -11.28 -10.04 7.31
CA GLY A 185 -11.99 -11.22 7.81
C GLY A 185 -12.19 -11.24 9.32
N SER A 186 -11.50 -10.37 10.07
CA SER A 186 -11.67 -10.20 11.52
C SER A 186 -12.24 -8.84 11.88
N GLY A 187 -12.75 -8.75 13.11
CA GLY A 187 -13.25 -7.50 13.69
C GLY A 187 -14.59 -7.06 13.10
N PRO A 188 -14.92 -5.77 13.22
CA PRO A 188 -16.22 -5.24 12.80
C PRO A 188 -16.54 -5.55 11.33
N PRO A 189 -17.81 -5.84 10.99
CA PRO A 189 -18.21 -6.20 9.63
C PRO A 189 -18.13 -5.03 8.66
N VAL A 190 -18.16 -3.79 9.15
CA VAL A 190 -18.05 -2.56 8.35
C VAL A 190 -16.65 -1.99 8.47
N VAL A 191 -15.99 -1.79 7.33
CA VAL A 191 -14.69 -1.11 7.21
C VAL A 191 -14.90 0.17 6.42
N CYS A 192 -14.68 1.31 7.07
CA CYS A 192 -14.85 2.64 6.50
C CYS A 192 -13.50 3.23 6.10
N VAL A 193 -13.41 3.80 4.92
CA VAL A 193 -12.23 4.55 4.47
C VAL A 193 -12.56 6.04 4.50
N GLU A 194 -11.90 6.76 5.40
CA GLU A 194 -12.16 8.17 5.68
C GLU A 194 -10.89 9.03 5.53
N GLY A 195 -11.04 10.35 5.59
CA GLY A 195 -9.93 11.29 5.63
C GLY A 195 -9.88 12.27 4.45
N GLU A 196 -8.68 12.55 3.94
CA GLU A 196 -8.50 13.45 2.79
C GLU A 196 -9.19 12.85 1.55
N SER A 197 -10.06 13.61 0.90
CA SER A 197 -10.99 13.07 -0.10
C SER A 197 -10.30 12.32 -1.25
N ARG A 198 -9.18 12.82 -1.78
CA ARG A 198 -8.49 12.14 -2.89
C ARG A 198 -7.78 10.87 -2.42
N ALA A 199 -7.10 10.92 -1.28
CA ALA A 199 -6.40 9.79 -0.68
C ALA A 199 -7.38 8.69 -0.23
N ALA A 200 -8.52 9.06 0.36
CA ALA A 200 -9.56 8.14 0.79
C ALA A 200 -10.18 7.40 -0.40
N VAL A 201 -10.54 8.11 -1.48
CA VAL A 201 -11.04 7.49 -2.72
C VAL A 201 -10.00 6.54 -3.31
N ALA A 202 -8.74 6.99 -3.41
CA ALA A 202 -7.66 6.18 -3.98
C ALA A 202 -7.37 4.91 -3.16
N LEU A 203 -7.43 5.02 -1.82
CA LEU A 203 -7.28 3.87 -0.91
C LEU A 203 -8.49 2.93 -1.03
N HIS A 204 -9.71 3.45 -0.94
CA HIS A 204 -10.93 2.65 -1.05
C HIS A 204 -10.97 1.84 -2.35
N GLN A 205 -10.66 2.47 -3.48
CA GLN A 205 -10.56 1.79 -4.78
C GLN A 205 -9.44 0.74 -4.83
N ALA A 206 -8.30 1.01 -4.20
CA ALA A 206 -7.21 0.03 -4.11
C ALA A 206 -7.59 -1.17 -3.23
N LEU A 207 -8.33 -0.97 -2.13
CA LEU A 207 -8.86 -2.06 -1.31
C LEU A 207 -9.94 -2.84 -2.07
N ALA A 208 -10.84 -2.14 -2.75
CA ALA A 208 -11.90 -2.73 -3.56
C ALA A 208 -11.36 -3.68 -4.65
N ALA A 209 -10.37 -3.22 -5.43
CA ALA A 209 -9.74 -4.01 -6.47
C ALA A 209 -9.06 -5.28 -5.92
N GLN A 210 -8.41 -5.17 -4.75
CA GLN A 210 -7.83 -6.33 -4.08
C GLN A 210 -8.92 -7.32 -3.65
N VAL A 211 -9.99 -6.86 -3.00
CA VAL A 211 -11.09 -7.73 -2.58
C VAL A 211 -11.72 -8.45 -3.79
N GLU A 212 -11.96 -7.73 -4.88
CA GLU A 212 -12.53 -8.28 -6.11
C GLU A 212 -11.70 -9.41 -6.71
N VAL A 213 -10.38 -9.23 -6.80
CA VAL A 213 -9.48 -10.26 -7.35
C VAL A 213 -9.25 -11.41 -6.39
N ARG A 214 -9.17 -11.12 -5.09
CA ARG A 214 -8.81 -12.12 -4.09
C ARG A 214 -9.97 -13.04 -3.72
N LEU A 215 -11.20 -12.55 -3.73
CA LEU A 215 -12.35 -13.36 -3.35
C LEU A 215 -12.88 -14.23 -4.49
N PRO A 216 -13.49 -15.39 -4.19
CA PRO A 216 -14.13 -16.21 -5.21
C PRO A 216 -15.16 -15.42 -6.02
N GLN A 217 -15.28 -15.73 -7.32
CA GLN A 217 -16.25 -15.09 -8.20
C GLN A 217 -17.67 -15.15 -7.61
N GLY A 218 -18.35 -14.01 -7.63
CA GLY A 218 -19.71 -13.87 -7.11
C GLY A 218 -19.78 -13.63 -5.59
N MET A 219 -18.66 -13.44 -4.90
CA MET A 219 -18.63 -13.06 -3.48
C MET A 219 -18.54 -11.54 -3.25
N VAL A 220 -18.40 -10.75 -4.32
CA VAL A 220 -18.24 -9.30 -4.25
C VAL A 220 -19.37 -8.64 -5.02
N VAL A 221 -20.03 -7.67 -4.37
CA VAL A 221 -21.02 -6.80 -5.00
C VAL A 221 -20.54 -5.37 -4.90
N ILE A 222 -20.49 -4.68 -6.05
CA ILE A 222 -20.01 -3.31 -6.14
C ILE A 222 -21.22 -2.39 -6.38
N ALA A 223 -21.44 -1.47 -5.45
CA ALA A 223 -22.46 -0.44 -5.59
C ALA A 223 -22.00 0.72 -6.50
N GLU A 224 -22.95 1.56 -6.88
CA GLU A 224 -22.70 2.79 -7.62
C GLU A 224 -21.75 3.74 -6.88
N GLY A 225 -21.04 4.58 -7.63
CA GLY A 225 -20.17 5.63 -7.08
C GLY A 225 -18.80 5.15 -6.57
N VAL A 226 -18.53 3.84 -6.56
CA VAL A 226 -17.22 3.29 -6.14
C VAL A 226 -16.11 3.64 -7.13
N HIS A 227 -16.36 3.50 -8.43
CA HIS A 227 -15.38 3.75 -9.47
C HIS A 227 -15.97 4.57 -10.62
N ARG A 228 -15.22 5.53 -11.16
CA ARG A 228 -15.72 6.44 -12.21
C ARG A 228 -16.02 5.73 -13.54
N GLY A 229 -15.26 4.67 -13.84
CA GLY A 229 -15.41 3.86 -15.06
C GLY A 229 -16.30 2.63 -14.90
N TYR A 230 -16.96 2.45 -13.76
CA TYR A 230 -17.85 1.32 -13.52
C TYR A 230 -19.12 1.81 -12.83
N GLU A 231 -20.24 1.71 -13.53
CA GLU A 231 -21.53 2.27 -13.09
C GLU A 231 -21.98 1.69 -11.74
N GLY A 232 -21.69 0.41 -11.49
CA GLY A 232 -22.11 -0.28 -10.28
C GLY A 232 -23.62 -0.52 -10.22
N MET A 233 -24.05 -1.28 -9.21
CA MET A 233 -25.47 -1.47 -8.95
C MET A 233 -25.97 -0.36 -8.01
N PRO A 234 -27.20 0.17 -8.19
CA PRO A 234 -27.75 1.15 -7.26
C PRO A 234 -27.63 0.67 -5.81
N THR A 235 -27.23 1.54 -4.88
CA THR A 235 -26.75 1.13 -3.54
C THR A 235 -27.71 0.17 -2.81
N ARG A 236 -29.01 0.47 -2.86
CA ARG A 236 -30.05 -0.38 -2.24
C ARG A 236 -30.24 -1.74 -2.95
N ALA A 237 -30.07 -1.78 -4.27
CA ALA A 237 -30.10 -3.03 -5.02
C ALA A 237 -28.83 -3.85 -4.75
N ALA A 238 -27.66 -3.20 -4.68
CA ALA A 238 -26.39 -3.82 -4.35
C ALA A 238 -26.43 -4.50 -2.98
N HIS A 239 -26.96 -3.80 -1.96
CA HIS A 239 -27.18 -4.39 -0.63
C HIS A 239 -28.07 -5.63 -0.69
N ARG A 240 -29.24 -5.54 -1.34
CA ARG A 240 -30.15 -6.70 -1.48
C ARG A 240 -29.55 -7.86 -2.28
N ALA A 241 -28.67 -7.58 -3.24
CA ALA A 241 -27.96 -8.60 -3.98
C ALA A 241 -26.92 -9.29 -3.08
N ALA A 242 -26.15 -8.51 -2.32
CA ALA A 242 -25.13 -9.01 -1.41
C ALA A 242 -25.72 -9.84 -0.27
N ASP A 243 -26.84 -9.40 0.30
CA ASP A 243 -27.59 -10.09 1.35
C ASP A 243 -28.13 -11.47 0.93
N ARG A 244 -28.32 -11.70 -0.38
CA ARG A 244 -28.73 -13.00 -0.91
C ARG A 244 -27.57 -13.97 -1.12
N LEU A 245 -26.33 -13.47 -1.07
CA LEU A 245 -25.15 -14.30 -1.21
C LEU A 245 -24.92 -15.05 0.09
N LYS A 246 -24.46 -16.30 -0.02
CA LYS A 246 -24.10 -17.11 1.13
C LYS A 246 -22.59 -17.12 1.31
N PRO A 247 -22.09 -17.18 2.56
CA PRO A 247 -20.69 -17.45 2.82
C PRO A 247 -20.20 -18.70 2.08
N ARG A 248 -18.99 -18.62 1.50
CA ARG A 248 -18.36 -19.72 0.75
C ARG A 248 -16.99 -19.99 1.35
N ALA A 249 -16.71 -21.26 1.67
CA ALA A 249 -15.46 -21.69 2.31
C ALA A 249 -15.12 -20.90 3.60
N GLY A 250 -16.13 -20.49 4.37
CA GLY A 250 -15.96 -19.69 5.59
C GLY A 250 -15.70 -18.20 5.36
N ILE A 251 -15.74 -17.72 4.11
CA ILE A 251 -15.57 -16.31 3.75
C ILE A 251 -16.96 -15.69 3.56
N ALA A 252 -17.22 -14.57 4.23
CA ALA A 252 -18.43 -13.78 4.03
C ALA A 252 -18.37 -12.99 2.70
N PRO A 253 -19.49 -12.84 1.97
CA PRO A 253 -19.59 -11.89 0.87
C PRO A 253 -19.23 -10.47 1.30
N VAL A 254 -18.74 -9.67 0.34
CA VAL A 254 -18.36 -8.28 0.56
C VAL A 254 -19.17 -7.35 -0.34
N LEU A 255 -19.87 -6.40 0.27
CA LEU A 255 -20.44 -5.24 -0.41
C LEU A 255 -19.44 -4.09 -0.38
N ILE A 256 -19.08 -3.59 -1.55
CA ILE A 256 -18.24 -2.40 -1.71
C ILE A 256 -19.16 -1.25 -2.09
N ALA A 257 -19.20 -0.19 -1.27
CA ALA A 257 -20.11 0.92 -1.49
C ALA A 257 -19.44 2.28 -1.21
N ALA A 258 -19.93 3.31 -1.91
CA ALA A 258 -19.53 4.69 -1.65
C ALA A 258 -20.41 5.36 -0.59
N GLU A 259 -21.61 4.83 -0.35
CA GLU A 259 -22.60 5.36 0.58
C GLU A 259 -23.34 4.20 1.28
N LEU A 260 -23.91 4.48 2.45
CA LEU A 260 -24.77 3.52 3.13
C LEU A 260 -26.13 3.41 2.42
N PRO A 261 -26.75 2.23 2.40
CA PRO A 261 -28.13 2.09 1.93
C PRO A 261 -29.10 2.93 2.78
N ASP A 262 -30.05 3.59 2.10
CA ASP A 262 -31.16 4.33 2.71
C ASP A 262 -32.50 3.64 2.38
N PRO A 263 -33.32 3.24 3.37
CA PRO A 263 -33.05 3.31 4.82
C PRO A 263 -31.94 2.35 5.27
N LEU A 264 -31.27 2.72 6.36
CA LEU A 264 -30.21 1.90 6.95
C LEU A 264 -30.79 0.56 7.44
N PRO A 265 -30.34 -0.58 6.91
CA PRO A 265 -30.78 -1.90 7.33
C PRO A 265 -30.45 -2.17 8.80
N PRO A 266 -31.37 -2.77 9.58
CA PRO A 266 -31.17 -2.99 11.01
C PRO A 266 -29.98 -3.92 11.28
N GLU A 267 -29.65 -4.83 10.37
CA GLU A 267 -28.53 -5.76 10.46
C GLU A 267 -27.19 -5.03 10.54
N LEU A 268 -27.07 -3.86 9.88
CA LEU A 268 -25.86 -3.02 9.96
C LEU A 268 -25.72 -2.27 11.28
N THR A 269 -26.81 -2.16 12.05
CA THR A 269 -26.83 -1.50 13.36
C THR A 269 -26.85 -2.46 14.53
N ALA A 270 -27.17 -3.73 14.29
CA ALA A 270 -27.18 -4.77 15.29
C ALA A 270 -25.75 -5.12 15.74
N PRO A 271 -25.55 -5.60 16.98
CA PRO A 271 -24.30 -6.19 17.40
C PRO A 271 -23.87 -7.30 16.42
N PRO A 272 -22.62 -7.28 15.93
CA PRO A 272 -22.18 -8.28 14.97
C PRO A 272 -22.13 -9.66 15.62
N SER A 273 -22.53 -10.68 14.85
CA SER A 273 -22.21 -12.07 15.17
C SER A 273 -20.70 -12.31 15.07
N ASP A 274 -20.21 -13.37 15.71
CA ASP A 274 -18.81 -13.79 15.60
C ASP A 274 -18.42 -14.09 14.14
N PHE A 275 -19.40 -14.50 13.32
CA PHE A 275 -19.29 -14.68 11.87
C PHE A 275 -20.33 -13.84 11.16
N PRO A 276 -19.97 -12.63 10.66
CA PRO A 276 -20.92 -11.81 9.94
C PRO A 276 -21.29 -12.47 8.61
N GLU A 277 -22.58 -12.46 8.27
CA GLU A 277 -23.08 -13.01 7.00
C GLU A 277 -22.74 -12.09 5.81
N LEU A 278 -22.47 -10.81 6.05
CA LEU A 278 -22.09 -9.82 5.06
C LEU A 278 -21.04 -8.87 5.65
N ARG A 279 -20.02 -8.54 4.85
CA ARG A 279 -19.01 -7.52 5.18
C ARG A 279 -19.15 -6.33 4.25
N LEU A 280 -18.88 -5.13 4.75
CA LEU A 280 -19.03 -3.88 4.01
C LEU A 280 -17.68 -3.14 3.96
N LEU A 281 -17.27 -2.74 2.76
CA LEU A 281 -16.18 -1.80 2.53
C LEU A 281 -16.77 -0.48 2.02
N LEU A 282 -16.81 0.51 2.91
CA LEU A 282 -17.49 1.78 2.71
C LEU A 282 -16.49 2.92 2.49
N LEU A 283 -16.74 3.79 1.53
CA LEU A 283 -16.08 5.09 1.43
C LEU A 283 -16.83 6.11 2.32
N GLY A 284 -16.11 6.84 3.17
CA GLY A 284 -16.70 7.85 4.04
C GLY A 284 -17.26 7.28 5.35
N GLU A 285 -18.20 8.00 5.94
CA GLU A 285 -18.68 7.72 7.29
C GLU A 285 -19.60 6.49 7.36
N GLY A 286 -19.28 5.57 8.28
CA GLY A 286 -20.18 4.47 8.64
C GLY A 286 -21.06 4.78 9.85
N ARG A 287 -21.81 3.76 10.29
CA ARG A 287 -22.59 3.78 11.53
C ARG A 287 -22.40 2.46 12.29
N ALA A 288 -22.60 2.50 13.61
CA ALA A 288 -22.54 1.35 14.52
C ALA A 288 -21.15 0.67 14.64
N TYR A 289 -21.06 -0.63 14.38
CA TYR A 289 -19.87 -1.46 14.62
C TYR A 289 -18.96 -1.44 13.41
N LEU A 290 -17.98 -0.55 13.43
CA LEU A 290 -17.13 -0.28 12.28
C LEU A 290 -15.64 -0.17 12.66
N ARG A 291 -14.78 -0.43 11.68
CA ARG A 291 -13.35 -0.13 11.70
C ARG A 291 -13.09 1.03 10.76
N ILE A 292 -12.48 2.10 11.25
CA ILE A 292 -12.12 3.26 10.41
C ILE A 292 -10.67 3.13 9.97
N VAL A 293 -10.45 3.24 8.65
CA VAL A 293 -9.15 3.39 8.00
C VAL A 293 -9.05 4.84 7.55
N LEU A 294 -8.24 5.63 8.26
CA LEU A 294 -8.05 7.06 7.99
C LEU A 294 -6.87 7.29 7.07
N THR A 295 -7.06 8.17 6.09
CA THR A 295 -6.01 8.69 5.23
C THR A 295 -5.76 10.17 5.53
N ASP A 296 -4.50 10.58 5.60
CA ASP A 296 -4.16 11.98 5.78
C ASP A 296 -3.69 12.64 4.46
N ARG A 297 -3.45 13.96 4.52
CA ARG A 297 -2.94 14.74 3.36
C ARG A 297 -1.51 14.36 2.96
N THR A 298 -0.79 13.67 3.83
CA THR A 298 0.57 13.18 3.56
C THR A 298 0.58 11.76 3.00
N GLY A 299 -0.61 11.16 2.85
CA GLY A 299 -0.91 9.80 2.44
C GLY A 299 -0.38 8.71 3.36
N GLN A 300 -0.35 9.02 4.65
CA GLN A 300 -0.34 8.01 5.70
C GLN A 300 -1.74 7.41 5.85
N VAL A 301 -1.76 6.12 6.18
CA VAL A 301 -2.94 5.32 6.43
C VAL A 301 -2.87 4.85 7.87
N ARG A 302 -3.92 5.10 8.65
CA ARG A 302 -4.03 4.68 10.05
C ARG A 302 -5.30 3.90 10.26
N VAL A 303 -5.23 2.81 11.02
CA VAL A 303 -6.43 2.14 11.53
C VAL A 303 -6.78 2.73 12.89
N VAL A 304 -7.99 3.28 13.04
CA VAL A 304 -8.40 3.96 14.27
C VAL A 304 -8.46 2.97 15.43
N GLY A 305 -7.89 3.39 16.57
CA GLY A 305 -7.85 2.58 17.78
C GLY A 305 -6.71 1.58 17.82
N THR A 306 -5.79 1.59 16.85
CA THR A 306 -4.62 0.70 16.81
C THR A 306 -3.33 1.50 16.54
N PRO A 307 -2.15 0.93 16.83
CA PRO A 307 -0.87 1.58 16.52
C PRO A 307 -0.52 1.54 15.02
N LEU A 308 -1.32 0.87 14.19
CA LEU A 308 -0.98 0.64 12.79
C LEU A 308 -0.93 1.95 11.99
N LEU A 309 0.26 2.25 11.46
CA LEU A 309 0.55 3.38 10.59
C LEU A 309 1.32 2.91 9.35
N ALA A 310 0.75 3.11 8.17
CA ALA A 310 1.35 2.70 6.90
C ALA A 310 1.42 3.87 5.90
N GLU A 311 2.30 3.79 4.92
CA GLU A 311 2.38 4.72 3.80
C GLU A 311 1.52 4.21 2.63
N GLY A 312 0.37 4.85 2.41
CA GLY A 312 -0.60 4.47 1.38
C GLY A 312 -0.45 5.17 0.03
N ASN A 313 0.32 6.26 -0.07
CA ASN A 313 0.46 7.05 -1.31
C ASN A 313 0.82 6.24 -2.57
N ALA A 314 1.60 5.18 -2.40
CA ALA A 314 2.07 4.35 -3.49
C ALA A 314 1.14 3.16 -3.79
N LEU A 315 0.15 2.90 -2.93
CA LEU A 315 -0.67 1.68 -2.96
C LEU A 315 -1.47 1.57 -4.24
N SER A 316 -2.30 2.54 -4.60
CA SER A 316 -3.16 2.44 -5.80
C SER A 316 -2.33 2.20 -7.07
N ARG A 317 -1.16 2.83 -7.18
CA ARG A 317 -0.22 2.61 -8.28
C ARG A 317 0.47 1.24 -8.21
N ALA A 318 0.77 0.74 -7.02
CA ALA A 318 1.32 -0.60 -6.84
C ALA A 318 0.29 -1.65 -7.24
N ILE A 319 -0.94 -1.56 -6.72
CA ILE A 319 -2.06 -2.46 -7.05
C ILE A 319 -2.31 -2.50 -8.54
N ALA A 320 -2.42 -1.34 -9.22
CA ALA A 320 -2.60 -1.31 -10.67
C ALA A 320 -1.51 -2.07 -11.46
N LYS A 321 -0.29 -2.22 -10.91
CA LYS A 321 0.83 -2.94 -11.55
C LYS A 321 0.88 -4.43 -11.23
N VAL A 322 0.25 -4.87 -10.14
CA VAL A 322 0.35 -6.25 -9.66
C VAL A 322 -1.01 -6.95 -9.58
N LEU A 323 -2.11 -6.26 -9.92
CA LEU A 323 -3.48 -6.73 -9.69
C LEU A 323 -3.71 -8.15 -10.24
N THR A 324 -3.16 -8.46 -11.42
CA THR A 324 -3.24 -9.78 -12.06
C THR A 324 -2.40 -10.87 -11.40
N ASP A 325 -1.39 -10.46 -10.62
CA ASP A 325 -0.45 -11.35 -9.94
C ASP A 325 -0.89 -11.64 -8.49
N ILE A 326 -1.92 -10.94 -7.98
CA ILE A 326 -2.41 -11.12 -6.61
C ILE A 326 -3.08 -12.49 -6.49
N PRO A 327 -2.63 -13.38 -5.57
CA PRO A 327 -3.22 -14.69 -5.40
C PRO A 327 -4.62 -14.60 -4.76
N PRO A 328 -5.56 -15.49 -5.13
CA PRO A 328 -6.84 -15.60 -4.45
C PRO A 328 -6.66 -15.97 -2.97
N VAL A 329 -7.65 -15.66 -2.13
CA VAL A 329 -7.71 -16.22 -0.77
C VAL A 329 -7.82 -17.74 -0.92
N LEU A 330 -6.85 -18.47 -0.36
CA LEU A 330 -6.85 -19.92 -0.45
C LEU A 330 -8.17 -20.45 0.12
N PRO A 331 -8.99 -21.17 -0.67
CA PRO A 331 -10.16 -21.82 -0.11
C PRO A 331 -9.68 -22.85 0.91
N ARG A 332 -10.39 -22.92 2.04
CA ARG A 332 -10.29 -24.07 2.95
C ARG A 332 -10.54 -25.31 2.11
N GLU A 333 -9.51 -26.13 1.87
CA GLU A 333 -9.75 -27.46 1.31
C GLU A 333 -10.79 -28.11 2.21
N PRO A 334 -11.90 -28.62 1.66
CA PRO A 334 -12.83 -29.38 2.48
C PRO A 334 -11.99 -30.46 3.13
N ALA A 335 -12.02 -30.52 4.47
CA ALA A 335 -11.49 -31.65 5.19
C ALA A 335 -12.19 -32.85 4.55
N GLY A 336 -11.45 -33.58 3.71
CA GLY A 336 -11.95 -34.80 3.14
C GLY A 336 -12.39 -35.63 4.33
N GLU A 337 -13.60 -36.17 4.25
CA GLU A 337 -13.88 -37.44 4.89
C GLU A 337 -12.80 -38.41 4.38
N THR A 338 -11.65 -38.43 5.03
CA THR A 338 -10.75 -39.58 5.01
C THR A 338 -11.42 -40.60 5.91
N ASP A 339 -12.52 -41.13 5.41
CA ASP A 339 -12.91 -42.47 5.74
C ASP A 339 -11.78 -43.35 5.19
N SER A 340 -11.01 -43.91 6.13
CA SER A 340 -10.28 -45.17 5.98
C SER A 340 -9.57 -45.43 4.63
N THR A 341 -8.26 -45.22 4.58
CA THR A 341 -7.34 -46.35 4.42
C THR A 341 -5.89 -45.89 4.58
N ALA A 342 -5.33 -46.22 5.75
CA ALA A 342 -3.91 -46.51 5.82
C ALA A 342 -3.59 -47.61 4.80
N ARG A 343 -2.86 -47.25 3.73
CA ARG A 343 -2.07 -48.20 2.96
C ARG A 343 -0.65 -47.65 2.83
N THR A 344 0.10 -47.96 3.86
CA THR A 344 1.51 -48.35 3.79
C THR A 344 1.79 -49.16 2.52
N PHE A 345 2.71 -48.68 1.68
CA PHE A 345 3.52 -49.48 0.76
C PHE A 345 4.90 -48.81 0.82
N ALA A 346 5.83 -49.22 1.67
CA ALA A 346 6.52 -50.50 1.73
C ALA A 346 7.09 -50.89 0.36
N GLU A 347 8.39 -50.62 0.25
CA GLU A 347 9.38 -51.07 -0.72
C GLU A 347 9.10 -52.46 -1.29
N LEU A 348 9.31 -52.61 -2.60
CA LEU A 348 9.77 -53.86 -3.21
C LEU A 348 10.52 -53.52 -4.51
N ASP A 349 11.84 -53.67 -4.41
CA ASP A 349 12.77 -53.98 -5.50
C ASP A 349 12.25 -55.19 -6.30
N GLU A 350 12.31 -55.13 -7.63
CA GLU A 350 12.70 -56.25 -8.49
C GLU A 350 13.03 -55.75 -9.91
N GLU A 351 14.21 -56.17 -10.41
CA GLU A 351 14.84 -55.79 -11.67
C GLU A 351 14.24 -56.50 -12.92
N ALA A 352 14.34 -55.80 -14.06
CA ALA A 352 14.43 -56.28 -15.46
C ALA A 352 13.19 -56.98 -16.08
N VAL A 353 12.82 -56.86 -17.37
CA VAL A 353 13.56 -56.80 -18.64
C VAL A 353 12.65 -56.16 -19.71
N ASP A 354 13.26 -55.55 -20.74
CA ASP A 354 12.70 -55.02 -21.99
C ASP A 354 11.75 -55.96 -22.76
N GLU A 355 10.76 -55.41 -23.48
CA GLU A 355 10.58 -55.65 -24.93
C GLU A 355 9.51 -54.73 -25.57
N GLU A 356 9.85 -54.24 -26.76
CA GLU A 356 9.13 -53.32 -27.64
C GLU A 356 7.87 -53.94 -28.28
N GLY A 357 6.89 -53.10 -28.62
CA GLY A 357 5.69 -53.53 -29.35
C GLY A 357 4.80 -52.37 -29.79
N ASP A 358 5.20 -51.76 -30.90
CA ASP A 358 4.59 -50.70 -31.69
C ASP A 358 3.08 -50.89 -32.01
N THR A 359 2.30 -49.80 -32.02
CA THR A 359 1.27 -49.45 -33.04
C THR A 359 0.41 -48.23 -32.64
N LEU A 360 0.64 -47.10 -33.32
CA LEU A 360 -0.33 -46.01 -33.59
C LEU A 360 -1.25 -46.42 -34.78
N PRO A 361 -2.24 -45.64 -35.30
CA PRO A 361 -2.59 -44.23 -35.03
C PRO A 361 -4.11 -43.89 -34.97
N SER A 362 -4.47 -42.66 -34.57
CA SER A 362 -5.30 -41.70 -35.35
C SER A 362 -5.89 -40.56 -34.50
N THR A 363 -5.80 -39.36 -35.08
CA THR A 363 -6.26 -38.01 -34.67
C THR A 363 -7.80 -37.88 -34.63
N PRO A 364 -8.40 -36.86 -33.94
CA PRO A 364 -8.65 -35.57 -34.63
C PRO A 364 -8.64 -34.29 -33.75
N THR A 365 -8.17 -33.20 -34.39
CA THR A 365 -8.79 -31.87 -34.51
C THR A 365 -9.38 -31.16 -33.29
N ALA A 366 -8.74 -30.06 -32.86
CA ALA A 366 -9.34 -28.99 -32.06
C ALA A 366 -9.38 -27.66 -32.88
N PRO A 367 -10.49 -26.91 -32.88
CA PRO A 367 -10.60 -25.61 -33.54
C PRO A 367 -10.40 -24.42 -32.58
N GLY A 368 -9.73 -23.38 -33.09
CA GLY A 368 -10.11 -21.98 -32.92
C GLY A 368 -9.85 -21.28 -31.57
N LEU A 369 -8.65 -20.71 -31.40
CA LEU A 369 -8.43 -19.58 -30.49
C LEU A 369 -8.29 -18.29 -31.32
N THR A 370 -9.37 -17.53 -31.39
CA THR A 370 -9.38 -16.13 -31.82
C THR A 370 -8.73 -15.28 -30.73
N ALA A 371 -7.56 -14.71 -31.04
CA ALA A 371 -6.92 -13.67 -30.25
C ALA A 371 -7.66 -12.33 -30.44
N PRO A 372 -7.91 -11.54 -29.37
CA PRO A 372 -8.28 -10.15 -29.52
C PRO A 372 -7.05 -9.26 -29.82
N PRO A 373 -7.23 -8.19 -30.61
CA PRO A 373 -6.13 -7.41 -31.16
C PRO A 373 -5.47 -6.48 -30.14
N VAL A 374 -4.16 -6.36 -30.30
CA VAL A 374 -3.31 -5.31 -29.75
C VAL A 374 -3.79 -3.96 -30.31
N ALA A 375 -4.21 -3.05 -29.43
CA ALA A 375 -4.47 -1.66 -29.79
C ALA A 375 -3.23 -0.83 -29.46
N GLU A 376 -2.92 0.02 -30.41
CA GLU A 376 -1.67 0.73 -30.63
C GLU A 376 -1.43 1.87 -29.64
N THR A 377 -0.15 2.14 -29.46
CA THR A 377 0.39 3.31 -28.77
C THR A 377 0.14 4.54 -29.63
N GLU A 378 -0.63 5.50 -29.11
CA GLU A 378 -0.64 6.88 -29.62
C GLU A 378 0.07 7.78 -28.62
N GLU A 379 1.25 8.23 -29.05
CA GLU A 379 2.02 9.35 -28.54
C GLU A 379 1.44 10.67 -29.10
N GLU A 380 1.54 11.72 -28.28
CA GLU A 380 1.50 13.16 -28.64
C GLU A 380 0.13 13.80 -29.00
N ASP A 381 -0.41 14.58 -28.06
CA ASP A 381 -0.60 16.04 -28.20
C ASP A 381 -1.46 16.57 -27.05
N GLU A 382 -0.86 17.23 -26.06
CA GLU A 382 -1.63 18.10 -25.15
C GLU A 382 -1.24 19.56 -25.37
N ALA A 383 -2.17 20.20 -26.06
CA ALA A 383 -2.19 21.58 -26.48
C ALA A 383 -2.16 22.57 -25.30
N GLU A 384 -1.49 23.67 -25.61
CA GLU A 384 -1.50 24.96 -24.95
C GLU A 384 -2.93 25.44 -24.61
N ALA A 385 -3.34 25.25 -23.35
CA ALA A 385 -4.63 25.73 -22.85
C ALA A 385 -4.54 27.22 -22.48
N ALA A 386 -5.27 28.04 -23.26
CA ALA A 386 -5.52 29.45 -23.00
C ALA A 386 -6.28 29.68 -21.65
N PRO A 387 -6.07 30.82 -20.99
CA PRO A 387 -6.65 31.10 -19.67
C PRO A 387 -8.16 31.38 -19.75
N VAL A 388 -8.93 30.68 -18.90
CA VAL A 388 -10.35 30.90 -18.64
C VAL A 388 -10.54 32.23 -17.88
N PRO A 389 -11.48 33.10 -18.29
CA PRO A 389 -11.75 34.37 -17.61
C PRO A 389 -12.42 34.18 -16.23
N ALA A 390 -12.07 35.08 -15.31
CA ALA A 390 -12.51 35.11 -13.92
C ALA A 390 -14.04 35.29 -13.78
N PRO A 391 -14.70 34.59 -12.84
CA PRO A 391 -16.10 34.84 -12.51
C PRO A 391 -16.26 36.12 -11.67
N GLU A 392 -17.28 36.90 -12.05
CA GLU A 392 -17.76 38.12 -11.41
C GLU A 392 -18.08 37.93 -9.92
N ALA A 393 -17.73 38.94 -9.12
CA ALA A 393 -18.01 39.02 -7.71
C ALA A 393 -19.51 39.28 -7.45
N PRO A 394 -20.16 38.54 -6.54
CA PRO A 394 -21.44 38.97 -5.99
C PRO A 394 -21.27 39.89 -4.79
N ASP A 395 -22.12 40.92 -4.80
CA ASP A 395 -22.28 42.01 -3.86
C ASP A 395 -22.19 41.63 -2.38
N THR A 396 -21.38 42.42 -1.65
CA THR A 396 -21.43 42.58 -0.20
C THR A 396 -22.75 43.22 0.27
N PRO A 397 -23.42 42.63 1.27
CA PRO A 397 -24.27 43.38 2.19
C PRO A 397 -23.58 43.65 3.54
N LEU A 398 -23.85 44.86 4.04
CA LEU A 398 -23.36 45.52 5.25
C LEU A 398 -23.64 44.77 6.58
N PRO A 399 -22.90 45.09 7.66
CA PRO A 399 -22.94 44.38 8.94
C PRO A 399 -24.16 44.74 9.79
N SER A 400 -24.88 43.72 10.26
CA SER A 400 -25.93 43.89 11.28
C SER A 400 -25.39 43.66 12.69
N ALA A 401 -25.91 44.47 13.59
CA ALA A 401 -25.44 44.76 14.93
C ALA A 401 -25.61 43.61 15.95
N ARG A 402 -24.72 43.61 16.95
CA ARG A 402 -24.84 42.90 18.24
C ARG A 402 -26.15 43.26 18.96
N PRO A 403 -26.68 42.32 19.77
CA PRO A 403 -27.31 42.68 21.02
C PRO A 403 -26.52 42.22 22.25
N VAL A 404 -26.74 43.04 23.27
CA VAL A 404 -26.24 43.08 24.63
C VAL A 404 -26.67 41.86 25.46
N ARG A 405 -25.78 41.39 26.34
CA ARG A 405 -26.09 40.48 27.45
C ARG A 405 -26.93 41.21 28.51
N SER A 406 -27.99 40.58 28.97
CA SER A 406 -28.61 40.80 30.27
C SER A 406 -28.50 39.54 31.09
#